data_AF-A0A7Z0C6L7-F1
#
_entry.id   AF-A0A7Z0C6L7-F1
#
_cell.length_a   1.000
_cell.length_b   1.000
_cell.length_c   1.000
_cell.angle_alpha   90.00
_cell.angle_beta   90.00
_cell.angle_gamma   90.00
#
_symmetry.space_group_name_H-M   'P 1'
#
loop_
_entity.id
_entity.type
_entity.pdbx_description
1 polymer ?
#
loop_
_entity_poly.entity_id
_entity_poly.type
_entity_poly.pdbx_seq_one_letter_code
_entity_poly.pdbx_strand_id
1 'polypeptide(L)'
;MESEHEAMADALGGVEAALVALASDPSRSSLDAAREEVATMSGIVDAHLRHEEDELEPVLVPMTDTEEWAAVEKKLRGGSVVEAGRFFAWLTDDMPAEERAFLGTLVPPPVTALLARLLGRRYTREIAPVWS
;
A
#
# COMPACT_ATOMS: atom_id res chain seq x y z
N MET A 1 -0.85 12.25 12.68
CA MET A 1 -0.82 10.84 12.22
C MET A 1 -2.10 10.09 12.53
N GLU A 2 -2.47 9.79 13.79
CA GLU A 2 -3.66 8.93 14.03
C GLU A 2 -4.94 9.45 13.37
N SER A 3 -5.25 10.74 13.51
CA SER A 3 -6.41 11.36 12.85
C SER A 3 -6.30 11.39 11.32
N GLU A 4 -5.08 11.38 10.77
CA GLU A 4 -4.86 11.28 9.33
C GLU A 4 -5.07 9.84 8.84
N HIS A 5 -4.62 8.84 9.61
CA HIS A 5 -4.91 7.43 9.34
C HIS A 5 -6.40 7.13 9.40
N GLU A 6 -7.13 7.70 10.37
CA GLU A 6 -8.59 7.63 10.44
C GLU A 6 -9.22 8.25 9.17
N ALA A 7 -8.76 9.43 8.75
CA ALA A 7 -9.24 10.06 7.52
C ALA A 7 -8.95 9.23 6.26
N MET A 8 -7.79 8.57 6.18
CA MET A 8 -7.47 7.65 5.09
C MET A 8 -8.38 6.41 5.10
N ALA A 9 -8.65 5.84 6.29
CA ALA A 9 -9.54 4.70 6.42
C ALA A 9 -10.98 5.05 6.00
N ASP A 10 -11.47 6.22 6.42
CA ASP A 10 -12.78 6.73 6.02
C ASP A 10 -12.86 6.96 4.51
N ALA A 11 -11.84 7.58 3.91
CA ALA A 11 -11.77 7.82 2.47
C ALA A 11 -11.73 6.51 1.67
N LEU A 12 -11.00 5.49 2.15
CA LEU A 12 -10.99 4.16 1.55
C LEU A 12 -12.38 3.51 1.58
N GLY A 13 -13.10 3.65 2.69
CA GLY A 13 -14.49 3.19 2.81
C GLY A 13 -15.43 3.91 1.85
N GLY A 14 -15.24 5.22 1.64
CA GLY A 14 -15.98 6.02 0.65
C GLY A 14 -15.78 5.52 -0.78
N VAL A 15 -14.53 5.27 -1.17
CA VAL A 15 -14.18 4.71 -2.48
C VAL A 15 -14.80 3.32 -2.67
N GLU A 16 -14.69 2.44 -1.67
CA GLU A 16 -15.31 1.10 -1.72
C GLU A 16 -16.81 1.19 -1.98
N ALA A 17 -17.53 2.01 -1.20
CA ALA A 17 -18.96 2.19 -1.33
C ALA A 17 -19.35 2.73 -2.72
N ALA A 18 -18.62 3.71 -3.25
CA ALA A 18 -18.89 4.28 -4.57
C ALA A 18 -18.62 3.29 -5.71
N LEU A 19 -17.57 2.48 -5.62
CA LEU A 19 -17.28 1.43 -6.60
C LEU A 19 -18.34 0.32 -6.58
N VAL A 20 -18.82 -0.08 -5.40
CA VAL A 20 -19.94 -1.03 -5.26
C VAL A 20 -21.22 -0.47 -5.88
N ALA A 21 -21.51 0.81 -5.66
CA ALA A 21 -22.67 1.49 -6.25
C ALA A 21 -22.56 1.54 -7.79
N LEU A 22 -21.39 1.91 -8.32
CA LEU A 22 -21.12 1.93 -9.76
C LEU A 22 -21.29 0.55 -10.40
N ALA A 23 -20.79 -0.51 -9.76
CA ALA A 23 -20.94 -1.88 -10.25
C ALA A 23 -22.40 -2.35 -10.25
N SER A 24 -23.19 -1.88 -9.29
CA SER A 24 -24.60 -2.25 -9.13
C SER A 24 -25.54 -1.49 -10.07
N ASP A 25 -25.27 -0.21 -10.31
CA ASP A 25 -26.01 0.65 -11.25
C ASP A 25 -25.05 1.49 -12.10
N PRO A 26 -24.59 0.97 -13.25
CA PRO A 26 -23.67 1.68 -14.13
C PRO A 26 -24.34 2.86 -14.83
N SER A 27 -24.18 4.06 -14.28
CA SER A 27 -24.72 5.31 -14.81
C SER A 27 -23.65 6.41 -14.81
N ARG A 28 -23.91 7.52 -15.50
CA ARG A 28 -22.99 8.68 -15.43
C ARG A 28 -22.88 9.22 -14.01
N SER A 29 -23.99 9.22 -13.28
CA SER A 29 -24.03 9.72 -11.89
C SER A 29 -23.18 8.87 -10.96
N SER A 30 -23.27 7.54 -11.05
CA SER A 30 -22.46 6.64 -10.21
C SER A 30 -20.99 6.65 -10.62
N LEU A 31 -20.69 6.84 -11.91
CA LEU A 31 -19.32 7.02 -12.39
C LEU A 31 -18.70 8.31 -11.87
N ASP A 32 -19.43 9.43 -11.93
CA ASP A 32 -18.94 10.72 -11.47
C ASP A 32 -18.72 10.72 -9.95
N ALA A 33 -19.62 10.10 -9.18
CA ALA A 33 -19.44 9.91 -7.74
C ALA A 33 -18.19 9.07 -7.40
N ALA A 34 -17.99 7.93 -8.09
CA ALA A 34 -16.79 7.11 -7.88
C ALA A 34 -15.49 7.87 -8.21
N ARG A 35 -15.49 8.71 -9.25
CA ARG A 35 -14.34 9.55 -9.60
C ARG A 35 -14.06 10.60 -8.52
N GLU A 36 -15.10 11.22 -7.98
CA GLU A 36 -14.98 12.22 -6.91
C GLU A 36 -14.40 11.60 -5.63
N GLU A 37 -14.86 10.43 -5.22
CA GLU A 37 -14.32 9.71 -4.06
C GLU A 37 -12.85 9.31 -4.27
N VAL A 38 -12.49 8.81 -5.45
CA VAL A 38 -11.08 8.47 -5.77
C VAL A 38 -10.19 9.72 -5.74
N ALA A 39 -10.65 10.84 -6.29
CA ALA A 39 -9.91 12.10 -6.25
C ALA A 39 -9.74 12.61 -4.80
N THR A 40 -10.78 12.49 -3.98
CA THR A 40 -10.75 12.86 -2.56
C THR A 40 -9.76 12.00 -1.78
N MET A 41 -9.83 10.68 -1.93
CA MET A 41 -8.88 9.75 -1.31
C MET A 41 -7.45 10.07 -1.75
N SER A 42 -7.22 10.33 -3.04
CA SER A 42 -5.89 10.68 -3.55
C SER A 42 -5.34 11.94 -2.87
N GLY A 43 -6.16 12.97 -2.64
CA GLY A 43 -5.73 14.19 -1.96
C GLY A 43 -5.39 13.96 -0.48
N ILE A 44 -6.16 13.12 0.21
CA ILE A 44 -5.91 12.78 1.62
C ILE A 44 -4.62 11.96 1.77
N VAL A 45 -4.44 10.95 0.93
CA VAL A 45 -3.24 10.09 0.94
C VAL A 45 -2.00 10.91 0.61
N ASP A 46 -2.04 11.75 -0.43
CA ASP A 46 -0.91 12.63 -0.80
C ASP A 46 -0.54 13.60 0.33
N ALA A 47 -1.53 14.21 0.99
CA ALA A 47 -1.27 15.09 2.13
C ALA A 47 -0.61 14.36 3.31
N HIS A 48 -1.07 13.15 3.61
CA HIS A 48 -0.49 12.32 4.67
C HIS A 48 0.95 11.89 4.35
N LEU A 49 1.20 11.39 3.13
CA LEU A 49 2.54 10.98 2.70
C LEU A 49 3.52 12.16 2.74
N ARG A 50 3.13 13.34 2.28
CA ARG A 50 3.98 14.54 2.39
C ARG A 50 4.29 14.91 3.82
N HIS A 51 3.33 14.77 4.73
CA HIS A 51 3.58 15.02 6.15
C HIS A 51 4.59 14.00 6.72
N GLU A 52 4.51 12.73 6.32
CA GLU A 52 5.54 11.73 6.67
C GLU A 52 6.92 12.09 6.11
N GLU A 53 7.00 12.41 4.82
CA GLU A 53 8.26 12.74 4.13
C GLU A 53 8.90 14.04 4.66
N ASP A 54 8.10 15.07 4.94
CA ASP A 54 8.60 16.39 5.34
C ASP A 54 8.93 16.47 6.84
N GLU A 55 8.16 15.80 7.70
CA GLU A 55 8.27 15.96 9.16
C GLU A 55 8.79 14.71 9.88
N LEU A 56 8.36 13.52 9.47
CA LEU A 56 8.72 12.28 10.16
C LEU A 56 10.04 11.70 9.66
N GLU A 57 10.21 11.57 8.35
CA GLU A 57 11.38 10.95 7.73
C GLU A 57 12.71 11.60 8.14
N PRO A 58 12.85 12.94 8.21
CA PRO A 58 14.10 13.58 8.63
C PRO A 58 14.50 13.25 10.08
N VAL A 59 13.52 12.94 10.92
CA VAL A 59 13.72 12.50 12.32
C VAL A 59 14.00 11.01 12.38
N LEU A 60 13.37 10.22 11.51
CA LEU A 60 13.46 8.76 11.48
C LEU A 60 14.79 8.26 10.93
N VAL A 61 15.24 8.82 9.79
CA VAL A 61 16.40 8.35 9.03
C VAL A 61 17.68 8.28 9.89
N PRO A 62 18.01 9.25 10.75
CA PRO A 62 19.17 9.14 11.63
C PRO A 62 19.08 8.03 12.67
N MET A 63 17.89 7.49 12.94
CA MET A 63 17.63 6.50 13.98
C MET A 63 17.60 5.06 13.46
N THR A 64 17.56 4.84 12.14
CA THR A 64 17.26 3.52 11.56
C THR A 64 18.28 2.44 11.94
N ASP A 65 19.52 2.82 12.25
CA ASP A 65 20.61 1.89 12.65
C ASP A 65 20.73 1.70 14.16
N THR A 66 19.82 2.24 14.97
CA THR A 66 19.86 2.15 16.44
C THR A 66 19.18 0.88 16.98
N GLU A 67 19.62 0.39 18.13
CA GLU A 67 18.99 -0.76 18.80
C GLU A 67 17.56 -0.44 19.24
N GLU A 68 17.31 0.81 19.63
CA GLU A 68 15.99 1.33 19.98
C GLU A 68 15.03 1.23 18.79
N TRP A 69 15.48 1.64 17.60
CA TRP A 69 14.68 1.50 16.38
C TRP A 69 14.44 0.04 16.01
N ALA A 70 15.46 -0.82 16.11
CA ALA A 70 15.30 -2.26 15.87
C ALA A 70 14.24 -2.91 16.80
N ALA A 71 14.14 -2.44 18.05
CA ALA A 71 13.12 -2.88 18.98
C ALA A 71 11.71 -2.40 18.60
N VAL A 72 11.58 -1.19 18.03
CA VAL A 72 10.33 -0.67 17.47
C VAL A 72 9.92 -1.47 16.24
N GLU A 73 10.81 -1.68 15.27
CA GLU A 73 10.54 -2.49 14.07
C GLU A 73 10.03 -3.89 14.43
N LYS A 74 10.61 -4.52 15.46
CA LYS A 74 10.17 -5.85 15.90
C LYS A 74 8.71 -5.86 16.34
N LYS A 75 8.21 -4.76 16.92
CA LYS A 75 6.79 -4.61 17.29
C LYS A 75 5.91 -4.32 16.06
N LEU A 76 6.46 -3.61 15.06
CA LEU A 76 5.77 -3.28 13.81
C LEU A 76 5.68 -4.46 12.83
N ARG A 77 6.54 -5.49 12.96
CA ARG A 77 6.48 -6.75 12.18
C ARG A 77 5.23 -7.61 12.44
N GLY A 78 4.19 -7.06 13.05
CA GLY A 78 2.90 -7.71 13.21
C GLY A 78 2.23 -7.93 11.86
N GLY A 79 1.69 -9.13 11.65
CA GLY A 79 1.00 -9.50 10.42
C GLY A 79 1.12 -10.99 10.11
N SER A 80 0.15 -11.52 9.38
CA SER A 80 0.22 -12.89 8.87
C SER A 80 1.18 -12.97 7.67
N VAL A 81 1.76 -14.16 7.46
CA VAL A 81 2.62 -14.42 6.29
C VAL A 81 1.86 -14.21 4.97
N VAL A 82 0.53 -14.34 5.00
CA VAL A 82 -0.35 -14.10 3.86
C VAL A 82 -0.44 -12.61 3.52
N GLU A 83 -0.56 -11.73 4.51
CA GLU A 83 -0.54 -10.28 4.31
C GLU A 83 0.81 -9.83 3.76
N ALA A 84 1.91 -10.34 4.33
CA ALA A 84 3.26 -10.12 3.78
C ALA A 84 3.35 -10.58 2.32
N GLY A 85 2.79 -11.75 1.99
CA GLY A 85 2.75 -12.27 0.63
C GLY A 85 2.02 -11.35 -0.37
N ARG A 86 0.86 -10.81 0.03
CA ARG A 86 0.10 -9.86 -0.79
C ARG A 86 0.85 -8.53 -0.95
N PHE A 87 1.42 -8.03 0.14
CA PHE A 87 2.24 -6.83 0.12
C PHE A 87 3.42 -6.97 -0.84
N PHE A 88 4.20 -8.06 -0.76
CA PHE A 88 5.31 -8.29 -1.69
C PHE A 88 4.86 -8.49 -3.14
N ALA A 89 3.71 -9.12 -3.38
CA ALA A 89 3.16 -9.23 -4.73
C ALA A 89 2.77 -7.86 -5.31
N TRP A 90 2.15 -7.00 -4.51
CA TRP A 90 1.85 -5.61 -4.89
C TRP A 90 3.12 -4.78 -5.09
N LEU A 91 4.04 -4.81 -4.13
CA LEU A 91 5.29 -4.06 -4.15
C LEU A 91 6.14 -4.35 -5.39
N THR A 92 6.12 -5.60 -5.86
CA THR A 92 6.94 -6.05 -6.99
C THR A 92 6.24 -6.03 -8.35
N ASP A 93 4.96 -5.65 -8.37
CA ASP A 93 4.17 -5.49 -9.59
C ASP A 93 4.64 -4.24 -10.35
N ASP A 94 4.89 -4.39 -11.64
CA ASP A 94 5.53 -3.40 -12.53
C ASP A 94 6.84 -2.74 -12.01
N MET A 95 7.46 -3.30 -10.95
CA MET A 95 8.70 -2.78 -10.38
C MET A 95 9.84 -2.84 -11.41
N PRO A 96 10.53 -1.72 -11.71
CA PRO A 96 11.60 -1.71 -12.68
C PRO A 96 12.83 -2.50 -12.18
N ALA A 97 13.74 -2.82 -13.11
CA ALA A 97 14.82 -3.75 -12.84
C ALA A 97 15.83 -3.24 -11.80
N GLU A 98 16.01 -1.92 -11.70
CA GLU A 98 16.93 -1.27 -10.77
C GLU A 98 16.43 -1.39 -9.32
N GLU A 99 15.17 -1.07 -9.09
CA GLU A 99 14.49 -1.18 -7.80
C GLU A 99 14.39 -2.65 -7.37
N ARG A 100 14.21 -3.56 -8.32
CA ARG A 100 14.21 -5.00 -8.06
C ARG A 100 15.60 -5.51 -7.64
N ALA A 101 16.66 -4.95 -8.20
CA ALA A 101 18.03 -5.26 -7.78
C ALA A 101 18.30 -4.74 -6.36
N PHE A 102 17.85 -3.52 -6.04
CA PHE A 102 17.94 -2.95 -4.70
C PHE A 102 17.14 -3.76 -3.67
N LEU A 103 15.90 -4.16 -3.97
CA LEU A 103 15.12 -5.03 -3.09
C LEU A 103 15.86 -6.33 -2.76
N GLY A 104 16.62 -6.87 -3.73
CA GLY A 104 17.46 -8.05 -3.54
C GLY A 104 18.59 -7.90 -2.51
N THR A 105 19.00 -6.67 -2.18
CA THR A 105 19.98 -6.39 -1.11
C THR A 105 19.34 -6.40 0.28
N LEU A 106 18.03 -6.16 0.36
CA LEU A 106 17.25 -6.13 1.60
C LEU A 106 16.60 -7.49 1.91
N VAL A 107 16.05 -8.14 0.89
CA VAL A 107 15.33 -9.41 0.99
C VAL A 107 15.86 -10.39 -0.06
N PRO A 108 16.30 -11.60 0.33
CA PRO A 108 16.82 -12.57 -0.62
C PRO A 108 15.81 -12.89 -1.74
N PRO A 109 16.22 -12.90 -3.02
CA PRO A 109 15.31 -13.12 -4.15
C PRO A 109 14.43 -14.38 -4.07
N PRO A 110 14.91 -15.53 -3.54
CA PRO A 110 14.05 -16.71 -3.36
C PRO A 110 12.88 -16.47 -2.40
N VAL A 111 13.08 -15.66 -1.35
CA VAL A 111 12.05 -15.32 -0.36
C VAL A 111 10.98 -14.44 -1.00
N THR A 112 11.40 -13.38 -1.71
CA THR A 112 10.50 -12.49 -2.46
C THR A 112 9.68 -13.28 -3.49
N ALA A 113 10.33 -14.19 -4.23
CA ALA A 113 9.65 -15.04 -5.20
C ALA A 113 8.62 -15.99 -4.57
N LEU A 114 8.93 -16.59 -3.43
CA LEU A 114 8.01 -17.47 -2.69
C LEU A 114 6.78 -16.70 -2.19
N LEU A 115 7.01 -15.56 -1.53
CA LEU A 115 5.97 -14.72 -0.95
C LEU A 115 5.03 -14.18 -2.03
N ALA A 116 5.59 -13.59 -3.10
CA ALA A 116 4.79 -13.01 -4.17
C ALA A 116 3.98 -14.06 -4.96
N ARG A 117 4.58 -15.21 -5.31
CA ARG A 117 3.92 -16.21 -6.18
C ARG A 117 2.93 -17.11 -5.45
N LEU A 118 3.22 -17.53 -4.22
CA LEU A 118 2.35 -18.46 -3.50
C LEU A 118 1.34 -17.74 -2.62
N LEU A 119 1.82 -16.80 -1.81
CA LEU A 119 1.00 -16.11 -0.80
C LEU A 119 0.35 -14.85 -1.37
N GLY A 120 0.97 -14.23 -2.39
CA GLY A 120 0.40 -13.14 -3.18
C GLY A 120 -0.47 -13.56 -4.36
N ARG A 121 -0.74 -14.87 -4.54
CA ARG A 121 -1.44 -15.39 -5.73
C ARG A 121 -2.78 -14.70 -6.02
N ARG A 122 -3.55 -14.34 -4.99
CA ARG A 122 -4.81 -13.60 -5.14
C ARG A 122 -4.59 -12.25 -5.82
N TYR A 123 -3.58 -11.50 -5.37
CA TYR A 123 -3.22 -10.20 -5.95
C TYR A 123 -2.94 -10.35 -7.46
N THR A 124 -2.06 -11.27 -7.85
CA THR A 124 -1.74 -11.50 -9.27
C THR A 124 -2.91 -11.97 -10.14
N ARG A 125 -3.93 -12.61 -9.55
CA ARG A 125 -5.07 -13.17 -10.31
C ARG A 125 -6.25 -12.24 -10.39
N GLU A 126 -6.51 -11.47 -9.34
CA GLU A 126 -7.74 -10.70 -9.17
C GLU A 126 -7.51 -9.19 -9.21
N ILE A 127 -6.29 -8.73 -8.87
CA ILE A 127 -5.98 -7.31 -8.70
C ILE A 127 -5.08 -6.81 -9.83
N ALA A 128 -3.92 -7.42 -10.05
CA ALA A 128 -2.96 -6.98 -11.08
C ALA A 128 -3.60 -6.79 -12.48
N PRO A 129 -4.49 -7.69 -12.97
CA PRO A 129 -5.12 -7.52 -14.28
C PRO A 129 -6.10 -6.34 -14.40
N VAL A 130 -6.46 -5.69 -13.29
CA VAL A 130 -7.33 -4.50 -13.31
C VAL A 130 -6.56 -3.26 -13.76
N TRP A 131 -5.23 -3.24 -13.57
CA TRP A 131 -4.37 -2.09 -13.85
C TRP A 131 -3.71 -2.14 -15.24
N SER A 132 -3.73 -3.30 -15.91
CA SER A 132 -3.10 -3.57 -17.21
C SER A 132 -4.02 -3.33 -18.40
#